data_AF-A0A7S0C8S6-F1
#
_entry.id   AF-A0A7S0C8S6-F1
#
_cell.length_a   1.000
_cell.length_b   1.000
_cell.length_c   1.000
_cell.angle_alpha   90.00
_cell.angle_beta   90.00
_cell.angle_gamma   90.00
#
_symmetry.space_group_name_H-M   'P 1'
#
loop_
_entity.id
_entity.type
_entity.pdbx_description
1 polymer ?
#
loop_
_entity_poly.entity_id
_entity_poly.type
_entity_poly.pdbx_seq_one_letter_code
_entity_poly.pdbx_strand_id
1 'polypeptide(L)'
;LICGVISTIIFWSTYTFNSSVGEVVLFFVMAFVPYYFSDVVEWSGIVSIVAAGIFMDVFLIGSVVQNDAGSTHWESPSDTENTTTITSYSQIFSRPIFSKKGHVTQKARENIHFVAEVFSNLAETALFMYLGLYIYSSNTKWSVQLNAIAIFSAIGSRTLMICFITVCINLIYICFPRMNSDEVESVDSPKSSCFSEKRRVQFAMIIAGLRGGVSFALVESIPIYDVVTGEGTKYKGELKAMTSATIMFTIFLFGGSAYYIIQALGLVKDDRLDNEPNENELDEPLMPVIMTEVS
;
A
#
# COMPACT_ATOMS: atom_id res chain seq x y z
N LEU A 1 -17.83 -8.11 4.85
CA LEU A 1 -17.44 -9.54 4.79
C LEU A 1 -18.42 -10.35 3.93
N ILE A 2 -19.71 -10.41 4.28
CA ILE A 2 -20.77 -11.11 3.50
C ILE A 2 -20.79 -10.64 2.03
N CYS A 3 -20.70 -9.34 1.78
CA CYS A 3 -20.65 -8.81 0.41
C CYS A 3 -19.39 -9.22 -0.37
N GLY A 4 -18.25 -9.38 0.31
CA GLY A 4 -17.01 -9.86 -0.32
C GLY A 4 -17.14 -11.33 -0.71
N VAL A 5 -17.72 -12.16 0.16
CA VAL A 5 -18.00 -13.57 -0.13
C VAL A 5 -18.99 -13.73 -1.29
N ILE A 6 -20.05 -12.91 -1.31
CA ILE A 6 -21.03 -12.88 -2.41
C ILE A 6 -20.37 -12.45 -3.73
N SER A 7 -19.48 -11.46 -3.68
CA SER A 7 -18.71 -11.03 -4.84
C SER A 7 -17.81 -12.15 -5.39
N THR A 8 -17.12 -12.88 -4.51
CA THR A 8 -16.32 -14.06 -4.89
C THR A 8 -17.18 -15.18 -5.47
N ILE A 9 -18.37 -15.43 -4.93
CA ILE A 9 -19.31 -16.45 -5.42
C ILE A 9 -19.86 -16.08 -6.80
N ILE A 10 -20.22 -14.82 -7.02
CA ILE A 10 -20.71 -14.35 -8.32
C ILE A 10 -19.57 -14.35 -9.34
N PHE A 11 -18.34 -14.00 -8.95
CA PHE A 11 -17.15 -14.10 -9.81
C PHE A 11 -16.92 -15.55 -10.23
N TRP A 12 -17.00 -16.49 -9.29
CA TRP A 12 -16.92 -17.92 -9.56
C TRP A 12 -18.05 -18.40 -10.49
N SER A 13 -19.28 -17.89 -10.29
CA SER A 13 -20.43 -18.19 -11.14
C SER A 13 -20.31 -17.63 -12.56
N THR A 14 -19.55 -16.56 -12.76
CA THR A 14 -19.39 -15.86 -14.06
C THR A 14 -18.14 -16.32 -14.83
N TYR A 15 -17.30 -17.17 -14.22
CA TYR A 15 -16.05 -17.68 -14.78
C TYR A 15 -16.23 -18.55 -16.05
N THR A 16 -17.46 -18.93 -16.39
CA THR A 16 -17.77 -19.82 -17.53
C THR A 16 -17.63 -19.16 -18.90
N PHE A 17 -17.54 -17.83 -18.95
CA PHE A 17 -17.31 -17.09 -20.19
C PHE A 17 -16.37 -15.93 -19.84
N ASN A 18 -15.10 -15.91 -20.25
CA ASN A 18 -14.49 -14.69 -20.80
C ASN A 18 -13.00 -14.80 -21.17
N SER A 19 -12.66 -13.99 -22.17
CA SER A 19 -11.32 -13.57 -22.56
C SER A 19 -10.62 -12.78 -21.44
N SER A 20 -9.29 -12.64 -21.53
CA SER A 20 -8.48 -11.92 -20.53
C SER A 20 -8.93 -10.48 -20.26
N VAL A 21 -9.64 -9.83 -21.19
CA VAL A 21 -10.17 -8.46 -21.02
C VAL A 21 -11.45 -8.46 -20.19
N GLY A 22 -12.34 -9.45 -20.40
CA GLY A 22 -13.57 -9.58 -19.63
C GLY A 22 -13.30 -9.86 -18.15
N GLU A 23 -12.22 -10.58 -17.84
CA GLU A 23 -11.77 -10.83 -16.47
C GLU A 23 -11.39 -9.54 -15.72
N VAL A 24 -10.68 -8.62 -16.38
CA VAL A 24 -10.30 -7.32 -15.80
C VAL A 24 -11.53 -6.45 -15.54
N VAL A 25 -12.45 -6.35 -16.51
CA VAL A 25 -13.67 -5.54 -16.36
C VAL A 25 -14.56 -6.11 -15.26
N LEU A 26 -14.72 -7.44 -15.23
CA LEU A 26 -15.48 -8.12 -14.19
C LEU A 26 -14.87 -7.84 -12.81
N PHE A 27 -13.55 -7.88 -12.67
CA PHE A 27 -12.87 -7.54 -11.42
C PHE A 27 -13.25 -6.15 -10.91
N PHE A 28 -13.19 -5.11 -11.76
CA PHE A 28 -13.56 -3.75 -11.35
C PHE A 28 -15.05 -3.61 -11.04
N VAL A 29 -15.94 -4.17 -11.86
CA VAL A 29 -17.38 -4.14 -11.59
C VAL A 29 -17.70 -4.78 -10.25
N MET A 30 -17.09 -5.94 -9.97
CA MET A 30 -17.26 -6.68 -8.72
C MET A 30 -16.64 -5.97 -7.51
N ALA A 31 -15.65 -5.11 -7.72
CA ALA A 31 -15.14 -4.20 -6.70
C ALA A 31 -16.12 -3.09 -6.34
N PHE A 32 -16.94 -2.60 -7.29
CA PHE A 32 -17.92 -1.55 -7.03
C PHE A 32 -19.24 -2.04 -6.45
N VAL A 33 -19.64 -3.31 -6.66
CA VAL A 33 -20.90 -3.86 -6.12
C VAL A 33 -21.04 -3.67 -4.59
N PRO A 34 -20.02 -3.96 -3.76
CA PRO A 34 -20.11 -3.73 -2.30
C PRO A 34 -20.34 -2.27 -1.90
N TYR A 35 -19.83 -1.33 -2.70
CA TYR A 35 -20.05 0.09 -2.46
C TYR A 35 -21.53 0.43 -2.57
N TYR A 36 -22.17 0.08 -3.70
CA TYR A 36 -23.59 0.34 -3.94
C TYR A 36 -24.50 -0.41 -2.98
N PHE A 37 -24.17 -1.66 -2.65
CA PHE A 37 -24.96 -2.41 -1.68
C PHE A 37 -24.92 -1.77 -0.28
N SER A 38 -23.76 -1.25 0.12
CA SER A 38 -23.63 -0.59 1.43
C SER A 38 -24.37 0.75 1.47
N ASP A 39 -24.46 1.45 0.34
CA ASP A 39 -25.23 2.68 0.21
C ASP A 39 -26.74 2.44 0.43
N VAL A 40 -27.29 1.34 -0.13
CA VAL A 40 -28.69 0.93 0.10
C VAL A 40 -28.97 0.58 1.57
N VAL A 41 -27.96 0.08 2.29
CA VAL A 41 -28.07 -0.33 3.71
C VAL A 41 -27.70 0.84 4.66
N GLU A 42 -27.45 2.04 4.12
CA GLU A 42 -27.01 3.22 4.89
C GLU A 42 -25.70 2.98 5.67
N TRP A 43 -24.84 2.11 5.17
CA TRP A 43 -23.52 1.81 5.73
C TRP A 43 -22.41 2.52 4.95
N SER A 44 -21.21 2.58 5.52
CA SER A 44 -20.08 3.24 4.84
C SER A 44 -19.63 2.44 3.60
N GLY A 45 -20.07 2.90 2.42
CA GLY A 45 -19.67 2.32 1.14
C GLY A 45 -18.15 2.34 0.92
N ILE A 46 -17.45 3.39 1.40
CA ILE A 46 -15.99 3.53 1.28
C ILE A 46 -15.26 2.44 2.07
N VAL A 47 -15.71 2.14 3.30
CA VAL A 47 -15.10 1.07 4.10
C VAL A 47 -15.37 -0.29 3.47
N SER A 48 -16.56 -0.48 2.89
CA SER A 48 -16.94 -1.74 2.23
C SER A 48 -16.11 -2.04 1.00
N ILE A 49 -15.88 -1.05 0.13
CA ILE A 49 -15.05 -1.23 -1.07
C ILE A 49 -13.58 -1.50 -0.71
N VAL A 50 -13.03 -0.84 0.32
CA VAL A 50 -11.65 -1.10 0.79
C VAL A 50 -11.55 -2.51 1.37
N ALA A 51 -12.49 -2.92 2.22
CA ALA A 51 -12.50 -4.26 2.78
C ALA A 51 -12.65 -5.32 1.69
N ALA A 52 -13.53 -5.10 0.71
CA ALA A 52 -13.69 -6.00 -0.44
C ALA A 52 -12.42 -6.08 -1.28
N GLY A 53 -11.73 -4.95 -1.49
CA GLY A 53 -10.42 -4.89 -2.15
C GLY A 53 -9.38 -5.78 -1.48
N ILE A 54 -9.25 -5.69 -0.14
CA ILE A 54 -8.33 -6.55 0.64
C ILE A 54 -8.66 -8.03 0.47
N PHE A 55 -9.95 -8.39 0.55
CA PHE A 55 -10.36 -9.78 0.38
C PHE A 55 -10.13 -10.29 -1.05
N MET A 56 -10.40 -9.46 -2.05
CA MET A 56 -10.14 -9.78 -3.45
C MET A 56 -8.64 -9.94 -3.72
N ASP A 57 -7.78 -9.11 -3.12
CA ASP A 57 -6.33 -9.27 -3.24
C ASP A 57 -5.86 -10.61 -2.65
N VAL A 58 -6.33 -10.96 -1.44
CA VAL A 58 -5.96 -12.21 -0.78
C VAL A 58 -6.50 -13.45 -1.52
N PHE A 59 -7.75 -13.42 -2.00
CA PHE A 59 -8.42 -14.62 -2.53
C PHE A 59 -8.40 -14.75 -4.06
N LEU A 60 -8.42 -13.65 -4.82
CA LEU A 60 -8.41 -13.70 -6.29
C LEU A 60 -6.99 -13.70 -6.84
N ILE A 61 -6.12 -12.80 -6.34
CA ILE A 61 -4.75 -12.69 -6.80
C ILE A 61 -3.90 -13.81 -6.20
N GLY A 62 -4.01 -14.04 -4.88
CA GLY A 62 -3.30 -15.11 -4.17
C GLY A 62 -1.77 -14.96 -4.20
N SER A 63 -1.11 -15.52 -3.18
CA SER A 63 0.34 -15.70 -3.24
C SER A 63 0.63 -16.82 -4.22
N VAL A 64 1.45 -16.56 -5.25
CA VAL A 64 2.08 -17.64 -6.01
C VAL A 64 2.92 -18.41 -4.99
N VAL A 65 2.43 -19.57 -4.53
CA VAL A 65 3.28 -20.52 -3.82
C VAL A 65 4.24 -21.02 -4.89
N GLN A 66 5.36 -20.34 -5.00
CA GLN A 66 6.52 -20.83 -5.71
C GLN A 66 6.94 -22.08 -4.95
N ASN A 67 6.55 -23.24 -5.48
CA ASN A 67 7.11 -24.50 -5.05
C ASN A 67 8.58 -24.47 -5.50
N ASP A 68 9.44 -23.84 -4.70
CA ASP A 68 10.87 -24.16 -4.69
C ASP A 68 11.03 -25.54 -4.04
N ALA A 69 10.51 -26.56 -4.71
CA ALA A 69 11.02 -27.91 -4.61
C ALA A 69 12.05 -28.02 -5.73
N GLY A 70 13.32 -27.92 -5.36
CA GLY A 70 14.42 -28.01 -6.31
C GLY A 70 14.36 -29.32 -7.11
N SER A 71 14.45 -29.18 -8.43
CA SER A 71 15.21 -30.09 -9.30
C SER A 71 15.42 -29.44 -10.67
N THR A 72 16.68 -29.11 -10.91
CA THR A 72 17.42 -28.85 -12.16
C THR A 72 16.82 -29.31 -13.50
N HIS A 73 16.84 -28.43 -14.51
CA HIS A 73 17.43 -28.72 -15.84
C HIS A 73 17.60 -27.41 -16.64
N TRP A 74 18.82 -27.12 -17.12
CA TRP A 74 19.04 -26.12 -18.16
C TRP A 74 18.75 -26.78 -19.51
N GLU A 75 17.60 -26.49 -20.14
CA GLU A 75 17.37 -26.84 -21.55
C GLU A 75 17.64 -25.62 -22.44
N SER A 76 18.59 -25.79 -23.35
CA SER A 76 18.91 -24.85 -24.43
C SER A 76 17.75 -24.71 -25.42
N PRO A 77 17.64 -23.57 -26.12
CA PRO A 77 16.57 -23.33 -27.07
C PRO A 77 16.90 -23.98 -28.43
N SER A 78 16.11 -24.96 -28.85
CA SER A 78 16.07 -25.43 -30.23
C SER A 78 14.65 -25.87 -30.62
N ASP A 79 14.02 -25.03 -31.43
CA ASP A 79 13.13 -25.30 -32.56
C ASP A 79 12.20 -26.54 -32.57
N THR A 80 10.94 -26.22 -32.91
CA THR A 80 10.00 -26.99 -33.77
C THR A 80 8.89 -27.81 -33.10
N GLU A 81 7.67 -27.29 -33.30
CA GLU A 81 6.39 -27.96 -33.53
C GLU A 81 5.73 -28.89 -32.51
N ASN A 82 4.45 -28.53 -32.27
CA ASN A 82 3.31 -29.41 -32.13
C ASN A 82 3.32 -30.37 -30.94
N THR A 83 2.96 -29.84 -29.77
CA THR A 83 2.20 -30.63 -28.79
C THR A 83 1.10 -29.78 -28.20
N THR A 84 -0.10 -29.98 -28.75
CA THR A 84 -1.38 -29.68 -28.13
C THR A 84 -1.47 -30.40 -26.79
N THR A 85 -0.96 -29.79 -25.73
CA THR A 85 -1.39 -30.13 -24.38
C THR A 85 -2.81 -29.62 -24.23
N ILE A 86 -3.75 -30.51 -24.55
CA ILE A 86 -5.13 -30.48 -24.08
C ILE A 86 -5.03 -30.51 -22.55
N THR A 87 -4.91 -29.33 -21.95
CA THR A 87 -5.07 -29.14 -20.52
C THR A 87 -6.53 -29.47 -20.22
N SER A 88 -6.72 -30.63 -19.61
CA SER A 88 -8.01 -31.16 -19.16
C SER A 88 -8.85 -30.07 -18.49
N TYR A 89 -9.84 -29.56 -19.22
CA TYR A 89 -10.89 -28.65 -18.74
C TYR A 89 -11.71 -29.26 -17.58
N SER A 90 -11.57 -30.57 -17.32
CA SER A 90 -12.35 -31.32 -16.32
C SER A 90 -11.84 -31.24 -14.88
N GLN A 91 -10.70 -30.58 -14.59
CA GLN A 91 -10.16 -30.48 -13.21
C GLN A 91 -10.28 -29.09 -12.56
N ILE A 92 -10.98 -28.15 -13.20
CA ILE A 92 -11.27 -26.82 -12.63
C ILE A 92 -12.48 -26.89 -11.69
N PHE A 93 -13.37 -27.88 -11.86
CA PHE A 93 -14.68 -27.95 -11.19
C PHE A 93 -14.68 -28.48 -9.74
N SER A 94 -13.53 -28.93 -9.22
CA SER A 94 -13.43 -29.46 -7.85
C SER A 94 -12.28 -28.85 -7.06
N ARG A 95 -11.99 -27.56 -7.30
CA ARG A 95 -11.10 -26.80 -6.43
C ARG A 95 -11.94 -26.13 -5.34
N PRO A 96 -11.60 -26.28 -4.05
CA PRO A 96 -12.33 -25.61 -2.98
C PRO A 96 -12.27 -24.09 -3.21
N ILE A 97 -13.41 -23.42 -3.00
CA ILE A 97 -13.63 -21.96 -3.16
C ILE A 97 -12.60 -21.11 -2.38
N PHE A 98 -11.94 -21.71 -1.38
CA PHE A 98 -10.88 -21.11 -0.55
C PHE A 98 -9.51 -21.76 -0.77
N SER A 99 -9.13 -22.05 -2.02
CA SER A 99 -7.76 -22.44 -2.33
C SER A 99 -6.86 -21.20 -2.40
N LYS A 100 -5.70 -21.20 -1.72
CA LYS A 100 -4.68 -20.13 -1.78
C LYS A 100 -4.02 -19.98 -3.17
N LYS A 101 -4.37 -20.80 -4.15
CA LYS A 101 -3.88 -20.69 -5.53
C LYS A 101 -4.82 -19.75 -6.30
N GLY A 102 -4.33 -18.56 -6.62
CA GLY A 102 -5.11 -17.51 -7.30
C GLY A 102 -5.87 -18.04 -8.51
N HIS A 103 -7.13 -17.61 -8.64
CA HIS A 103 -8.06 -18.06 -9.69
C HIS A 103 -7.95 -17.21 -10.97
N VAL A 104 -7.15 -16.14 -10.93
CA VAL A 104 -7.03 -15.17 -12.02
C VAL A 104 -5.94 -15.55 -13.00
N THR A 105 -6.20 -15.40 -14.31
CA THR A 105 -5.19 -15.63 -15.36
C THR A 105 -4.00 -14.69 -15.14
N GLN A 106 -2.76 -15.18 -15.28
CA GLN A 106 -1.55 -14.37 -15.07
C GLN A 106 -1.55 -13.06 -15.91
N LYS A 107 -1.99 -13.15 -17.17
CA LYS A 107 -2.15 -11.98 -18.06
C LYS A 107 -3.19 -10.97 -17.55
N ALA A 108 -4.27 -11.42 -16.91
CA ALA A 108 -5.29 -10.55 -16.34
C ALA A 108 -4.81 -9.88 -15.05
N ARG A 109 -4.03 -10.58 -14.22
CA ARG A 109 -3.42 -10.03 -13.00
C ARG A 109 -2.53 -8.82 -13.30
N GLU A 110 -1.65 -8.93 -14.30
CA GLU A 110 -0.77 -7.83 -14.72
C GLU A 110 -1.59 -6.63 -15.22
N ASN A 111 -2.62 -6.89 -16.03
CA ASN A 111 -3.49 -5.84 -16.53
C ASN A 111 -4.30 -5.16 -15.41
N ILE A 112 -4.80 -5.91 -14.41
CA ILE A 112 -5.53 -5.34 -13.27
C ILE A 112 -4.61 -4.42 -12.47
N HIS A 113 -3.38 -4.87 -12.16
CA HIS A 113 -2.40 -4.06 -11.43
C HIS A 113 -2.07 -2.77 -12.19
N PHE A 114 -1.76 -2.90 -13.48
CA PHE A 114 -1.46 -1.75 -14.33
C PHE A 114 -2.63 -0.75 -14.38
N VAL A 115 -3.86 -1.22 -14.59
CA VAL A 115 -5.03 -0.34 -14.65
C VAL A 115 -5.27 0.32 -13.29
N ALA A 116 -5.19 -0.43 -12.18
CA ALA A 116 -5.37 0.12 -10.83
C ALA A 116 -4.31 1.18 -10.50
N GLU A 117 -3.06 0.96 -10.90
CA GLU A 117 -1.96 1.92 -10.73
C GLU A 117 -2.21 3.21 -11.52
N VAL A 118 -2.61 3.09 -12.80
CA VAL A 118 -2.96 4.25 -13.63
C VAL A 118 -4.14 5.04 -13.04
N PHE A 119 -5.20 4.35 -12.58
CA PHE A 119 -6.35 5.00 -11.95
C PHE A 119 -6.00 5.67 -10.63
N SER A 120 -5.16 5.05 -9.80
CA SER A 120 -4.69 5.64 -8.54
C SER A 120 -3.89 6.91 -8.81
N ASN A 121 -2.96 6.88 -9.78
CA ASN A 121 -2.15 8.03 -10.17
C ASN A 121 -3.00 9.16 -10.75
N LEU A 122 -4.01 8.84 -11.56
CA LEU A 122 -4.97 9.81 -12.10
C LEU A 122 -5.82 10.42 -10.98
N ALA A 123 -6.33 9.61 -10.06
CA ALA A 123 -7.15 10.07 -8.93
C ALA A 123 -6.34 10.98 -7.98
N GLU A 124 -5.08 10.64 -7.71
CA GLU A 124 -4.16 11.46 -6.93
C GLU A 124 -3.91 12.81 -7.61
N THR A 125 -3.60 12.81 -8.92
CA THR A 125 -3.38 14.02 -9.71
C THR A 125 -4.64 14.90 -9.75
N ALA A 126 -5.82 14.30 -9.93
CA ALA A 126 -7.10 15.01 -9.94
C ALA A 126 -7.42 15.64 -8.58
N LEU A 127 -7.15 14.93 -7.48
CA LEU A 127 -7.33 15.46 -6.12
C LEU A 127 -6.40 16.65 -5.85
N PHE A 128 -5.13 16.59 -6.28
CA PHE A 128 -4.21 17.72 -6.15
C PHE A 128 -4.57 18.91 -7.01
N MET A 129 -5.01 18.67 -8.26
CA MET A 129 -5.50 19.74 -9.13
C MET A 129 -6.73 20.42 -8.52
N TYR A 130 -7.68 19.65 -7.99
CA TYR A 130 -8.89 20.18 -7.35
C TYR A 130 -8.56 21.00 -6.09
N LEU A 131 -7.64 20.52 -5.24
CA LEU A 131 -7.14 21.29 -4.09
C LEU A 131 -6.46 22.60 -4.51
N GLY A 132 -5.63 22.57 -5.55
CA GLY A 132 -4.97 23.76 -6.10
C GLY A 132 -5.97 24.80 -6.61
N LEU A 133 -6.98 24.35 -7.36
CA LEU A 133 -8.06 25.22 -7.86
C LEU A 133 -8.87 25.82 -6.70
N TYR A 134 -9.16 25.03 -5.67
CA TYR A 134 -9.92 25.47 -4.50
C TYR A 134 -9.22 26.61 -3.74
N ILE A 135 -7.89 26.56 -3.62
CA ILE A 135 -7.08 27.62 -2.99
C ILE A 135 -7.13 28.92 -3.82
N TYR A 136 -7.15 28.79 -5.14
CA TYR A 136 -7.21 29.95 -6.03
C TYR A 136 -8.59 30.63 -6.03
N SER A 137 -9.66 29.90 -5.67
CA SER A 137 -11.02 30.44 -5.63
C SER A 137 -11.19 31.51 -4.54
N SER A 138 -11.25 32.77 -4.95
CA SER A 138 -11.27 33.97 -4.10
C SER A 138 -12.55 34.18 -3.28
N ASN A 139 -13.53 33.27 -3.37
CA ASN A 139 -14.83 33.39 -2.69
C ASN A 139 -14.82 32.90 -1.22
N THR A 140 -13.66 32.58 -0.66
CA THR A 140 -13.56 32.07 0.71
C THR A 140 -12.94 33.10 1.65
N LYS A 141 -13.58 33.30 2.81
CA LYS A 141 -13.02 34.09 3.90
C LYS A 141 -11.94 33.25 4.60
N TRP A 142 -10.70 33.35 4.14
CA TRP A 142 -9.56 32.67 4.77
C TRP A 142 -9.19 33.37 6.07
N SER A 143 -9.76 32.93 7.19
CA SER A 143 -9.28 33.34 8.51
C SER A 143 -7.98 32.61 8.84
N VAL A 144 -6.86 33.33 8.71
CA VAL A 144 -5.51 32.80 8.98
C VAL A 144 -5.40 32.21 10.39
N GLN A 145 -6.07 32.82 11.37
CA GLN A 145 -6.07 32.35 12.76
C GLN A 145 -6.69 30.96 12.92
N LEU A 146 -7.86 30.71 12.33
CA LEU A 146 -8.52 29.40 12.43
C LEU A 146 -7.72 28.32 11.71
N ASN A 147 -7.13 28.65 10.56
CA ASN A 147 -6.29 27.72 9.81
C ASN A 147 -5.01 27.35 10.59
N ALA A 148 -4.37 28.31 11.24
CA ALA A 148 -3.18 28.04 12.07
C ALA A 148 -3.52 27.12 13.25
N ILE A 149 -4.62 27.40 13.97
CA ILE A 149 -5.08 26.54 15.07
C ILE A 149 -5.39 25.13 14.56
N ALA A 150 -6.03 24.99 13.39
CA ALA A 150 -6.32 23.70 12.79
C ALA A 150 -5.04 22.91 12.47
N ILE A 151 -4.00 23.56 11.95
CA ILE A 151 -2.70 22.95 11.66
C ILE A 151 -2.02 22.46 12.95
N PHE A 152 -1.89 23.32 13.96
CA PHE A 152 -1.27 22.96 15.24
C PHE A 152 -2.05 21.86 15.96
N SER A 153 -3.38 21.95 15.95
CA SER A 153 -4.26 20.94 16.52
C SER A 153 -4.11 19.59 15.82
N ALA A 154 -4.06 19.57 14.49
CA ALA A 154 -3.90 18.33 13.72
C ALA A 154 -2.55 17.65 13.97
N ILE A 155 -1.46 18.42 13.99
CA ILE A 155 -0.11 17.89 14.24
C ILE A 155 0.04 17.43 15.71
N GLY A 156 -0.49 18.23 16.64
CA GLY A 156 -0.49 17.91 18.06
C GLY A 156 -1.30 16.65 18.37
N SER A 157 -2.52 16.54 17.83
CA SER A 157 -3.38 15.37 17.97
C SER A 157 -2.71 14.10 17.44
N ARG A 158 -2.05 14.18 16.28
CA ARG A 158 -1.33 13.04 15.72
C ARG A 158 -0.13 12.63 16.58
N THR A 159 0.69 13.58 17.00
CA THR A 159 1.85 13.31 17.88
C THR A 159 1.38 12.66 19.18
N LEU A 160 0.31 13.18 19.78
CA LEU A 160 -0.26 12.63 21.02
C LEU A 160 -0.78 11.20 20.81
N MET A 161 -1.57 10.97 19.74
CA MET A 161 -2.11 9.64 19.43
C MET A 161 -1.01 8.59 19.27
N ILE A 162 0.07 8.91 18.55
CA ILE A 162 1.19 7.98 18.34
C ILE A 162 1.93 7.72 19.65
N CYS A 163 2.21 8.76 20.44
CA CYS A 163 2.77 8.61 21.79
C CYS A 163 1.90 7.71 22.67
N PHE A 164 0.59 7.90 22.63
CA PHE A 164 -0.36 7.09 23.39
C PHE A 164 -0.33 5.63 22.95
N ILE A 165 -0.34 5.35 21.65
CA ILE A 165 -0.23 3.98 21.11
C ILE A 165 1.09 3.33 21.56
N THR A 166 2.21 4.05 21.52
CA THR A 166 3.51 3.53 21.98
C THR A 166 3.47 3.20 23.48
N VAL A 167 2.86 4.05 24.30
CA VAL A 167 2.66 3.78 25.73
C VAL A 167 1.75 2.57 25.94
N CYS A 168 0.64 2.46 25.19
CA CYS A 168 -0.26 1.32 25.26
C CYS A 168 0.42 0.01 24.87
N ILE A 169 1.20 -0.02 23.79
CA ILE A 169 1.96 -1.22 23.38
C ILE A 169 2.94 -1.62 24.48
N ASN A 170 3.67 -0.65 25.04
CA ASN A 170 4.61 -0.92 26.13
C ASN A 170 3.88 -1.40 27.39
N LEU A 171 2.72 -0.83 27.70
CA LEU A 171 1.89 -1.23 28.83
C LEU A 171 1.30 -2.64 28.63
N ILE A 172 0.83 -2.97 27.42
CA ILE A 172 0.34 -4.31 27.07
C ILE A 172 1.48 -5.33 27.17
N TYR A 173 2.68 -5.00 26.67
CA TYR A 173 3.85 -5.89 26.76
C TYR A 173 4.26 -6.18 28.21
N ILE A 174 4.19 -5.16 29.08
CA ILE A 174 4.50 -5.31 30.52
C ILE A 174 3.35 -6.02 31.27
N CYS A 175 2.09 -5.79 30.87
CA CYS A 175 0.90 -6.30 31.55
C CYS A 175 0.50 -7.72 31.11
N PHE A 176 0.85 -8.13 29.90
CA PHE A 176 0.66 -9.49 29.38
C PHE A 176 2.01 -10.25 29.22
N PRO A 177 2.77 -10.53 30.30
CA PRO A 177 3.92 -11.45 30.23
C PRO A 177 3.49 -12.93 30.16
N ARG A 178 2.27 -13.23 29.71
CA ARG A 178 1.58 -14.49 30.04
C ARG A 178 0.94 -15.13 28.80
N MET A 179 1.78 -15.70 27.93
CA MET A 179 1.52 -16.86 27.02
C MET A 179 2.51 -16.93 25.84
N ASN A 180 3.80 -16.67 26.04
CA ASN A 180 4.84 -17.16 25.13
C ASN A 180 6.20 -17.24 25.84
N SER A 181 6.23 -17.99 26.95
CA SER A 181 7.45 -18.72 27.30
C SER A 181 7.31 -20.07 26.62
N ASP A 182 7.80 -20.15 25.38
CA ASP A 182 8.52 -21.31 24.85
C ASP A 182 9.05 -20.93 23.45
N GLU A 183 10.38 -20.98 23.32
CA GLU A 183 11.23 -20.89 22.12
C GLU A 183 11.12 -19.64 21.21
N VAL A 184 12.10 -18.73 21.30
CA VAL A 184 13.34 -18.78 20.49
C VAL A 184 14.29 -17.72 21.05
N GLU A 185 15.31 -18.20 21.75
CA GLU A 185 16.53 -17.45 22.02
C GLU A 185 17.41 -17.53 20.77
N SER A 186 17.63 -16.39 20.11
CA SER A 186 18.91 -15.98 19.49
C SER A 186 18.66 -14.85 18.50
N VAL A 187 19.01 -13.63 18.90
CA VAL A 187 19.98 -12.78 18.20
C VAL A 187 20.34 -11.70 19.22
N ASP A 188 21.59 -11.72 19.65
CA ASP A 188 22.21 -10.62 20.39
C ASP A 188 21.89 -9.28 19.74
N SER A 189 21.18 -8.43 20.46
CA SER A 189 21.12 -7.00 20.14
C SER A 189 21.24 -6.23 21.45
N PRO A 190 22.20 -5.29 21.55
CA PRO A 190 22.52 -4.62 22.79
C PRO A 190 21.31 -3.83 23.29
N LYS A 191 20.86 -4.12 24.52
CA LYS A 191 19.66 -3.55 25.15
C LYS A 191 19.66 -2.00 25.25
N SER A 192 20.75 -1.32 24.90
CA SER A 192 20.86 0.15 24.85
C SER A 192 20.58 0.78 23.48
N SER A 193 20.71 0.06 22.36
CA SER A 193 20.43 0.59 21.01
C SER A 193 18.94 0.55 20.65
N CYS A 194 18.20 -0.41 21.21
CA CYS A 194 16.76 -0.59 20.97
C CYS A 194 15.91 0.63 21.37
N PHE A 195 16.31 1.41 22.38
CA PHE A 195 15.57 2.62 22.80
C PHE A 195 15.84 3.83 21.89
N SER A 196 17.05 3.94 21.34
CA SER A 196 17.38 4.92 20.30
C SER A 196 16.62 4.59 19.01
N GLU A 197 16.59 3.32 18.64
CA GLU A 197 15.95 2.83 17.42
C GLU A 197 14.42 2.92 17.48
N LYS A 198 13.80 2.57 18.63
CA LYS A 198 12.36 2.76 18.86
C LYS A 198 11.94 4.23 18.71
N ARG A 199 12.73 5.18 19.21
CA ARG A 199 12.44 6.61 19.05
C ARG A 199 12.59 7.06 17.60
N ARG A 200 13.60 6.58 16.87
CA ARG A 200 13.76 6.87 15.44
C ARG A 200 12.57 6.35 14.63
N VAL A 201 12.15 5.10 14.85
CA VAL A 201 10.97 4.51 14.19
C VAL A 201 9.68 5.26 14.56
N GLN A 202 9.55 5.68 15.83
CA GLN A 202 8.40 6.49 16.28
C GLN A 202 8.38 7.87 15.59
N PHE A 203 9.52 8.54 15.48
CA PHE A 203 9.63 9.78 14.72
C PHE A 203 9.32 9.56 13.24
N ALA A 204 9.84 8.50 12.64
CA ALA A 204 9.50 8.13 11.26
C ALA A 204 7.99 7.91 11.08
N MET A 205 7.31 7.24 12.02
CA MET A 205 5.85 7.05 11.97
C MET A 205 5.05 8.35 12.11
N ILE A 206 5.52 9.31 12.92
CA ILE A 206 4.88 10.62 13.03
C ILE A 206 4.97 11.39 11.71
N ILE A 207 6.14 11.33 11.06
CA ILE A 207 6.43 12.05 9.82
C ILE A 207 5.78 11.37 8.60
N ALA A 208 5.68 10.04 8.59
CA ALA A 208 5.08 9.26 7.51
C ALA A 208 3.57 9.51 7.32
N GLY A 209 2.90 10.11 8.31
CA GLY A 209 1.47 10.42 8.25
C GLY A 209 1.15 11.62 7.35
N LEU A 210 1.33 11.56 6.04
CA LEU A 210 0.87 12.66 5.18
C LEU A 210 -0.68 12.70 5.15
N ARG A 211 -1.27 13.90 5.24
CA ARG A 211 -2.74 14.05 5.16
C ARG A 211 -3.12 13.95 3.67
N GLY A 212 -3.71 12.82 3.28
CA GLY A 212 -4.07 12.56 1.89
C GLY A 212 -5.36 13.26 1.42
N GLY A 213 -5.61 13.20 0.11
CA GLY A 213 -6.80 13.78 -0.52
C GLY A 213 -8.14 13.19 -0.05
N VAL A 214 -8.12 12.01 0.57
CA VAL A 214 -9.32 11.39 1.20
C VAL A 214 -9.93 12.30 2.27
N SER A 215 -9.11 13.00 3.07
CA SER A 215 -9.61 13.94 4.08
C SER A 215 -10.43 15.08 3.47
N PHE A 216 -10.09 15.50 2.26
CA PHE A 216 -10.80 16.58 1.57
C PHE A 216 -12.13 16.09 0.97
N ALA A 217 -12.12 14.89 0.40
CA ALA A 217 -13.34 14.26 -0.11
C ALA A 217 -14.41 14.11 0.97
N LEU A 218 -14.01 13.77 2.21
CA LEU A 218 -14.93 13.68 3.36
C LEU A 218 -15.53 15.03 3.78
N VAL A 219 -14.85 16.15 3.53
CA VAL A 219 -15.40 17.48 3.81
C VAL A 219 -16.37 17.91 2.71
N GLU A 220 -16.14 17.46 1.48
CA GLU A 220 -17.04 17.76 0.35
C GLU A 220 -18.39 17.06 0.48
N SER A 221 -18.42 15.85 1.04
CA SER A 221 -19.64 15.06 1.24
C SER A 221 -20.61 15.66 2.26
N ILE A 222 -20.20 16.65 3.04
CA ILE A 222 -21.08 17.32 4.01
C ILE A 222 -22.02 18.29 3.27
N PRO A 223 -23.36 18.18 3.41
CA PRO A 223 -24.30 19.05 2.71
C PRO A 223 -24.22 20.51 3.19
N ILE A 224 -24.46 21.44 2.25
CA ILE A 224 -24.61 22.88 2.58
C ILE A 224 -25.91 23.04 3.36
N TYR A 225 -25.88 23.87 4.40
CA TYR A 225 -27.09 24.14 5.18
C TYR A 225 -28.21 24.70 4.31
N ASP A 226 -29.32 23.97 4.25
CA ASP A 226 -30.56 24.41 3.65
C ASP A 226 -31.56 24.81 4.76
N VAL A 227 -32.08 26.02 4.66
CA VAL A 227 -33.06 26.59 5.59
C VAL A 227 -34.41 25.89 5.52
N VAL A 228 -34.73 25.21 4.41
CA VAL A 228 -36.02 24.54 4.20
C VAL A 228 -36.03 23.13 4.81
N THR A 229 -34.96 22.35 4.61
CA THR A 229 -34.85 21.00 5.18
C THR A 229 -34.34 21.01 6.62
N GLY A 230 -33.68 22.09 7.05
CA GLY A 230 -33.04 22.20 8.37
C GLY A 230 -31.76 21.37 8.48
N GLU A 231 -31.31 20.75 7.39
CA GLU A 231 -30.14 19.88 7.34
C GLU A 231 -28.91 20.60 6.77
N GLY A 232 -27.72 20.18 7.20
CA GLY A 232 -26.42 20.66 6.69
C GLY A 232 -25.69 21.63 7.62
N THR A 233 -24.55 22.16 7.15
CA THR A 233 -23.67 23.05 7.95
C THR A 233 -23.50 24.43 7.31
N LYS A 234 -23.59 25.48 8.14
CA LYS A 234 -23.32 26.86 7.75
C LYS A 234 -21.82 27.12 7.54
N TYR A 235 -20.97 26.26 8.12
CA TYR A 235 -19.51 26.41 8.13
C TYR A 235 -18.81 25.57 7.06
N LYS A 236 -19.52 25.12 6.01
CA LYS A 236 -18.94 24.25 4.95
C LYS A 236 -17.70 24.90 4.32
N GLY A 237 -17.77 26.21 4.01
CA GLY A 237 -16.65 26.94 3.41
C GLY A 237 -15.43 27.05 4.34
N GLU A 238 -15.66 27.30 5.63
CA GLU A 238 -14.59 27.37 6.63
C GLU A 238 -13.95 25.99 6.85
N LEU A 239 -14.75 24.93 6.94
CA LEU A 239 -14.26 23.56 7.13
C LEU A 239 -13.41 23.08 5.94
N LYS A 240 -13.82 23.42 4.72
CA LYS A 240 -13.04 23.17 3.50
C LYS A 240 -11.72 23.92 3.52
N ALA A 241 -11.73 25.20 3.89
CA ALA A 241 -10.52 26.03 3.97
C ALA A 241 -9.52 25.53 5.02
N MET A 242 -10.00 25.15 6.21
CA MET A 242 -9.15 24.58 7.27
C MET A 242 -8.50 23.27 6.82
N THR A 243 -9.28 22.41 6.16
CA THR A 243 -8.81 21.10 5.71
C THR A 243 -7.84 21.22 4.55
N SER A 244 -8.11 22.07 3.55
CA SER A 244 -7.20 22.32 2.43
C SER A 244 -5.89 22.97 2.90
N ALA A 245 -5.95 23.93 3.83
CA ALA A 245 -4.75 24.55 4.40
C ALA A 245 -3.88 23.52 5.15
N THR A 246 -4.50 22.64 5.94
CA THR A 246 -3.77 21.59 6.67
C THR A 246 -3.15 20.57 5.73
N ILE A 247 -3.87 20.14 4.68
CA ILE A 247 -3.34 19.21 3.67
C ILE A 247 -2.11 19.82 2.99
N MET A 248 -2.21 21.04 2.46
CA MET A 248 -1.08 21.71 1.81
C MET A 248 0.12 21.88 2.75
N PHE A 249 -0.12 22.33 3.98
CA PHE A 249 0.94 22.51 4.96
C PHE A 249 1.64 21.18 5.29
N THR A 250 0.87 20.13 5.56
CA THR A 250 1.44 18.82 5.94
C THR A 250 2.15 18.14 4.78
N ILE A 251 1.64 18.23 3.56
CA ILE A 251 2.31 17.69 2.37
C ILE A 251 3.59 18.46 2.07
N PHE A 252 3.56 19.79 2.12
CA PHE A 252 4.75 20.59 1.87
C PHE A 252 5.83 20.37 2.95
N LEU A 253 5.45 20.46 4.23
CA LEU A 253 6.41 20.35 5.32
C LEU A 253 6.90 18.92 5.50
N PHE A 254 6.01 17.93 5.67
CA PHE A 254 6.43 16.55 5.93
C PHE A 254 6.83 15.81 4.66
N GLY A 255 6.20 16.10 3.51
CA GLY A 255 6.62 15.54 2.22
C GLY A 255 7.96 16.12 1.77
N GLY A 256 8.17 17.43 1.88
CA GLY A 256 9.44 18.08 1.54
C GLY A 256 10.58 17.79 2.53
N SER A 257 10.27 17.63 3.82
CA SER A 257 11.29 17.29 4.84
C SER A 257 11.62 15.81 4.93
N ALA A 258 10.85 14.92 4.29
CA ALA A 258 11.06 13.47 4.36
C ALA A 258 12.51 13.07 4.01
N TYR A 259 13.08 13.63 2.94
CA TYR A 259 14.45 13.35 2.51
C TYR A 259 15.50 13.75 3.56
N TYR A 260 15.35 14.92 4.17
CA TYR A 260 16.25 15.41 5.21
C TYR A 260 16.13 14.60 6.50
N ILE A 261 14.91 14.19 6.84
CA ILE A 261 14.63 13.41 8.05
C ILE A 261 15.20 12.00 7.93
N ILE A 262 15.06 11.34 6.77
CA ILE A 262 15.62 9.99 6.55
C ILE A 262 17.15 9.99 6.67
N GLN A 263 17.81 11.02 6.14
CA GLN A 263 19.25 11.22 6.32
C GLN A 263 19.62 11.49 7.78
N ALA A 264 18.87 12.35 8.47
CA ALA A 264 19.11 12.65 9.88
C ALA A 264 18.90 11.43 10.80
N LEU A 265 18.02 10.49 10.41
CA LEU A 265 17.78 9.25 11.15
C LEU A 265 18.90 8.20 10.95
N GLY A 266 19.79 8.41 9.98
CA GLY A 266 20.91 7.50 9.68
C GLY A 266 20.45 6.12 9.20
N LEU A 267 19.26 6.02 8.59
CA LEU A 267 18.72 4.77 8.05
C LEU A 267 19.30 4.44 6.66
N VAL A 268 19.92 5.41 5.99
CA VAL A 268 20.76 5.15 4.81
C VAL A 268 22.13 4.74 5.33
N LYS A 269 22.32 3.44 5.53
CA LYS A 269 23.64 2.85 5.60
C LYS A 269 24.17 2.87 4.16
N ASP A 270 25.12 3.74 3.89
CA ASP A 270 25.73 3.87 2.58
C ASP A 270 26.66 2.67 2.38
N ASP A 271 26.12 1.53 1.95
CA ASP A 271 26.89 0.31 1.64
C ASP A 271 27.85 0.51 0.44
N ARG A 272 27.96 1.73 -0.10
CA ARG A 272 28.89 2.10 -1.17
C ARG A 272 30.30 2.47 -0.71
N LEU A 273 30.56 2.57 0.60
CA LEU A 273 31.89 2.93 1.10
C LEU A 273 32.77 1.72 1.52
N ASP A 274 32.26 0.50 1.46
CA ASP A 274 33.01 -0.71 1.87
C ASP A 274 33.63 -1.49 0.69
N ASN A 275 33.52 -0.98 -0.55
CA ASN A 275 34.07 -1.60 -1.77
C ASN A 275 35.18 -0.75 -2.42
N GLU A 276 36.14 -0.24 -1.65
CA GLU A 276 37.46 0.03 -2.22
C GLU A 276 38.30 -1.26 -2.15
N PRO A 277 38.63 -1.91 -3.28
CA PRO A 277 39.59 -3.01 -3.26
C PRO A 277 40.96 -2.47 -2.86
N ASN A 278 41.52 -3.02 -1.79
CA ASN A 278 42.91 -2.82 -1.36
C ASN A 278 43.86 -3.11 -2.53
N GLU A 279 44.46 -2.07 -3.13
CA GLU A 279 45.49 -2.17 -4.17
C GLU A 279 46.88 -2.59 -3.63
N ASN A 280 46.93 -3.44 -2.60
CA ASN A 280 48.19 -3.86 -1.96
C ASN A 280 48.32 -5.38 -1.88
N GLU A 281 48.20 -6.07 -3.01
CA GLU A 281 48.60 -7.47 -3.11
C GLU A 281 48.90 -7.86 -4.57
N LEU A 282 49.95 -7.30 -5.17
CA LEU A 282 50.49 -7.84 -6.43
C LEU A 282 52.01 -7.59 -6.56
N ASP A 283 52.78 -8.20 -5.65
CA ASP A 283 54.21 -8.47 -5.85
C ASP A 283 54.46 -9.96 -5.59
N GLU A 284 54.43 -10.80 -6.63
CA GLU A 284 55.42 -11.86 -6.84
C GLU A 284 55.37 -12.43 -8.28
N PRO A 285 56.52 -12.90 -8.82
CA PRO A 285 56.85 -12.80 -10.24
C PRO A 285 56.55 -14.03 -11.11
N LEU A 286 56.56 -13.75 -12.43
CA LEU A 286 56.55 -14.66 -13.58
C LEU A 286 57.24 -16.02 -13.40
N MET A 287 56.56 -17.06 -13.90
CA MET A 287 57.18 -18.20 -14.59
C MET A 287 56.43 -18.47 -15.90
N PRO A 288 57.10 -18.49 -17.08
CA PRO A 288 56.47 -18.87 -18.33
C PRO A 288 56.42 -20.39 -18.50
N VAL A 289 55.22 -20.95 -18.60
CA VAL A 289 55.02 -22.34 -19.03
C VAL A 289 54.82 -22.34 -20.55
N ILE A 290 55.77 -22.99 -21.22
CA ILE A 290 55.76 -23.37 -22.62
C ILE A 290 54.61 -24.36 -22.89
N MET A 291 53.80 -24.12 -23.93
CA MET A 291 53.22 -25.13 -24.83
C MET A 291 52.73 -24.41 -26.12
N THR A 292 53.43 -24.51 -27.24
CA THR A 292 53.28 -25.49 -28.36
C THR A 292 51.94 -25.44 -29.09
N GLU A 293 52.04 -25.14 -30.41
CA GLU A 293 51.21 -25.53 -31.58
C GLU A 293 49.67 -25.48 -31.43
N VAL A 294 48.91 -24.94 -32.39
CA VAL A 294 48.66 -25.53 -33.71
C VAL A 294 47.93 -24.48 -34.59
N SER A 295 48.33 -24.44 -35.87
CA SER A 295 47.76 -23.74 -37.06
C SER A 295 48.14 -22.28 -37.29
#